data_AF-A0A2V8YIF9-F1
#
_entry.id   AF-A0A2V8YIF9-F1
#
_cell.length_a   1.000
_cell.length_b   1.000
_cell.length_c   1.000
_cell.angle_alpha   90.00
_cell.angle_beta   90.00
_cell.angle_gamma   90.00
#
_symmetry.space_group_name_H-M   'P 1'
#
loop_
_entity.id
_entity.type
_entity.pdbx_description
1 polymer ?
#
loop_
_entity_poly.entity_id
_entity_poly.type
_entity_poly.pdbx_seq_one_letter_code
_entity_poly.pdbx_strand_id
1 'polypeptide(L)'
;MKTDRRGWTRKTLDLLASWVWLAAVGVTVLETVGCAGVSTTPTPISVSVTISPILATVAAGGTQQFSAVVQNTSNTAVTWQVNGVTGGNATVGTISSSGLYTAPGVVPNPATVTVTAVSQADATKSAAAQVTITAVAGIAFYVSTTGSDSNPGTLSSPWRTIQRAANSVQAGDIVYVRGGVFNESVNISVSGSAIAGPITFQSYPGETAIVDGTGLVPPTSSTQGLINITNQSYISIQGFEIRNYQTSSASAIPAGIWVSGSGSNIQILNNVVHNIVTTSEASGNAFGIAVYGTAAPASLDSVTISGNQVYNLKTGQSESVNVDGNVTNFVITNNSIHDNDNIGIDVIGFEGVSPDPSYDYARNGTVAGNTVYNISAINNPGEGNQYDANGIYVDGGSQVVIERNLIHHVDIGIEMASEHRGHVTSFVIARNNLVYSANSIGITIGGYASNVGGTDHCTIVNNTLFQNDTKNTGSGEFQIQYYATNNVFKNNIVYASSQGLFINNYTNSEPDPADVDYNLYYSLLNSSMASFIWNSTPHSGFSTFQSATGKDSHSQYMDPQFLSLTTPNLQIQPTSPGVNAGINLGPTVVGILDVAANPRVQGSNIDIGAYEQ
;
A
#
# COMPACT_ATOMS: atom_id res chain seq x y z
N MET A 1 -3.96 17.46 50.54
CA MET A 1 -5.02 18.50 50.61
C MET A 1 -5.60 18.62 49.21
N LYS A 2 -6.91 18.64 48.90
CA LYS A 2 -8.20 18.57 49.65
C LYS A 2 -9.12 17.59 48.84
N THR A 3 -9.95 16.68 49.38
CA THR A 3 -11.36 16.87 49.88
C THR A 3 -12.21 17.88 49.08
N ASP A 4 -13.50 17.68 48.78
CA ASP A 4 -14.55 16.69 49.16
C ASP A 4 -15.44 16.42 47.89
N ARG A 5 -16.14 15.31 47.59
CA ARG A 5 -16.83 14.22 48.33
C ARG A 5 -18.31 14.52 48.62
N ARG A 6 -19.22 13.61 48.19
CA ARG A 6 -20.73 13.66 48.16
C ARG A 6 -21.30 14.25 46.84
N GLY A 7 -22.52 13.93 46.42
CA GLY A 7 -23.50 12.93 46.93
C GLY A 7 -24.92 13.16 46.37
N TRP A 8 -25.73 12.11 46.25
CA TRP A 8 -27.11 12.17 45.72
C TRP A 8 -28.10 12.97 46.61
N THR A 9 -29.11 13.59 45.99
CA THR A 9 -30.53 13.39 46.39
C THR A 9 -31.54 13.89 45.34
N ARG A 10 -32.76 13.33 45.35
CA ARG A 10 -33.92 13.80 44.54
C ARG A 10 -34.58 15.03 45.17
N LYS A 11 -35.24 15.86 44.34
CA LYS A 11 -36.59 16.38 44.64
C LYS A 11 -37.31 16.89 43.37
N THR A 12 -38.58 17.23 43.50
CA THR A 12 -39.59 17.39 42.43
C THR A 12 -40.40 18.69 42.58
N LEU A 13 -41.18 19.01 41.54
CA LEU A 13 -42.36 19.91 41.47
C LEU A 13 -42.15 21.44 41.26
N ASP A 14 -42.61 21.90 40.08
CA ASP A 14 -43.75 22.83 39.85
C ASP A 14 -43.66 24.39 39.86
N LEU A 15 -44.51 24.97 38.98
CA LEU A 15 -45.15 26.34 38.99
C LEU A 15 -44.19 27.55 38.71
N LEU A 16 -44.51 28.71 38.08
CA LEU A 16 -45.66 29.41 37.38
C LEU A 16 -45.02 30.51 36.44
N ALA A 17 -45.73 31.37 35.67
CA ALA A 17 -46.77 31.23 34.63
C ALA A 17 -47.19 32.63 34.06
N SER A 18 -47.86 32.70 32.88
CA SER A 18 -48.52 33.91 32.27
C SER A 18 -47.59 35.10 31.88
N TRP A 19 -47.97 36.13 31.08
CA TRP A 19 -49.27 36.75 30.71
C TRP A 19 -49.40 37.06 29.19
N VAL A 20 -50.57 36.93 28.51
CA VAL A 20 -51.74 37.87 28.36
C VAL A 20 -51.29 39.30 27.92
N TRP A 21 -51.81 39.99 26.88
CA TRP A 21 -53.19 40.39 26.46
C TRP A 21 -53.27 40.64 24.91
N LEU A 22 -54.39 41.03 24.23
CA LEU A 22 -55.83 40.68 24.23
C LEU A 22 -56.59 41.56 23.17
N ALA A 23 -57.62 41.05 22.47
CA ALA A 23 -58.61 41.86 21.71
C ALA A 23 -59.99 41.17 21.59
N ALA A 24 -61.11 41.91 21.58
CA ALA A 24 -62.47 41.35 21.57
C ALA A 24 -63.57 42.32 21.04
N VAL A 25 -64.63 41.76 20.44
CA VAL A 25 -65.99 42.34 20.26
C VAL A 25 -66.99 41.17 20.33
N GLY A 26 -68.22 41.39 20.81
CA GLY A 26 -69.29 40.37 20.83
C GLY A 26 -70.62 40.91 20.29
N VAL A 27 -71.68 40.09 20.35
CA VAL A 27 -73.12 40.47 20.43
C VAL A 27 -73.96 39.18 20.68
N THR A 28 -75.26 39.33 20.97
CA THR A 28 -76.11 38.42 21.78
C THR A 28 -77.27 37.73 21.04
N VAL A 29 -77.69 36.54 21.53
CA VAL A 29 -79.12 36.06 21.62
C VAL A 29 -79.82 35.70 20.28
N LEU A 30 -80.77 34.76 20.15
CA LEU A 30 -81.58 33.94 21.09
C LEU A 30 -81.61 32.42 20.69
N GLU A 31 -82.44 31.63 21.37
CA GLU A 31 -82.77 30.21 21.16
C GLU A 31 -83.53 29.89 19.85
N THR A 32 -83.42 28.65 19.37
CA THR A 32 -84.60 27.76 19.18
C THR A 32 -84.17 26.29 19.11
N VAL A 33 -85.05 25.37 19.54
CA VAL A 33 -84.75 23.93 19.66
C VAL A 33 -84.99 23.18 18.34
N GLY A 34 -84.04 22.34 17.94
CA GLY A 34 -84.19 21.39 16.84
C GLY A 34 -83.60 20.03 17.20
N CYS A 35 -84.45 18.99 17.34
CA CYS A 35 -84.00 17.63 17.57
C CYS A 35 -83.41 17.03 16.29
N ALA A 36 -82.09 16.90 16.23
CA ALA A 36 -81.38 16.03 15.29
C ALA A 36 -80.75 14.86 16.06
N GLY A 37 -80.91 13.63 15.56
CA GLY A 37 -80.38 12.44 16.22
C GLY A 37 -78.85 12.40 16.24
N VAL A 38 -78.28 11.82 17.30
CA VAL A 38 -76.83 11.57 17.38
C VAL A 38 -76.43 10.51 16.36
N SER A 39 -76.07 10.97 15.15
CA SER A 39 -75.43 10.12 14.16
C SER A 39 -74.00 9.81 14.61
N THR A 40 -73.82 8.65 15.23
CA THR A 40 -72.49 8.10 15.52
C THR A 40 -71.85 7.64 14.21
N THR A 41 -71.32 8.58 13.42
CA THR A 41 -70.44 8.25 12.30
C THR A 41 -69.26 7.44 12.84
N PRO A 42 -69.10 6.16 12.45
CA PRO A 42 -67.98 5.37 12.94
C PRO A 42 -66.68 6.02 12.48
N THR A 43 -65.73 6.20 13.40
CA THR A 43 -64.38 6.66 13.06
C THR A 43 -63.81 5.74 11.99
N PRO A 44 -63.37 6.25 10.83
CA PRO A 44 -62.92 5.40 9.73
C PRO A 44 -61.75 4.53 10.18
N ILE A 45 -61.93 3.21 10.08
CA ILE A 45 -60.96 2.25 10.58
C ILE A 45 -59.75 2.27 9.65
N SER A 46 -58.68 2.96 10.04
CA SER A 46 -57.50 3.14 9.19
C SER A 46 -56.76 1.83 9.01
N VAL A 47 -56.31 1.56 7.77
CA VAL A 47 -55.37 0.48 7.47
C VAL A 47 -54.14 0.60 8.37
N SER A 48 -53.73 -0.52 8.95
CA SER A 48 -52.51 -0.63 9.76
C SER A 48 -51.64 -1.78 9.24
N VAL A 49 -50.33 -1.65 9.41
CA VAL A 49 -49.34 -2.65 9.03
C VAL A 49 -48.46 -2.94 10.25
N THR A 50 -48.13 -4.20 10.48
CA THR A 50 -47.06 -4.61 11.41
C THR A 50 -46.09 -5.53 10.69
N ILE A 51 -44.81 -5.51 11.11
CA ILE A 51 -43.73 -6.34 10.58
C ILE A 51 -43.14 -7.18 11.72
N SER A 52 -42.70 -8.41 11.43
CA SER A 52 -42.01 -9.28 12.39
C SER A 52 -40.93 -10.12 11.69
N PRO A 53 -39.70 -10.18 12.24
CA PRO A 53 -39.22 -9.45 13.41
C PRO A 53 -39.04 -7.95 13.12
N ILE A 54 -39.00 -7.10 14.16
CA ILE A 54 -38.73 -5.64 14.03
C ILE A 54 -37.23 -5.30 14.07
N LEU A 55 -36.40 -6.21 14.57
CA LEU A 55 -34.94 -6.13 14.61
C LEU A 55 -34.39 -7.49 14.17
N ALA A 56 -33.34 -7.50 13.36
CA ALA A 56 -32.60 -8.70 12.99
C ALA A 56 -31.10 -8.43 12.89
N THR A 57 -30.29 -9.46 13.11
CA THR A 57 -28.85 -9.44 12.82
C THR A 57 -28.58 -10.56 11.82
N VAL A 58 -27.97 -10.24 10.68
CA VAL A 58 -27.78 -11.17 9.56
C VAL A 58 -26.33 -11.05 9.09
N ALA A 59 -25.65 -12.18 8.92
CA ALA A 59 -24.31 -12.17 8.31
C ALA A 59 -24.41 -11.74 6.84
N ALA A 60 -23.36 -11.10 6.31
CA ALA A 60 -23.28 -10.72 4.90
C ALA A 60 -23.52 -11.93 3.97
N GLY A 61 -24.34 -11.75 2.93
CA GLY A 61 -24.86 -12.82 2.07
C GLY A 61 -25.88 -13.80 2.72
N GLY A 62 -26.10 -13.74 4.04
CA GLY A 62 -27.10 -14.52 4.76
C GLY A 62 -28.54 -14.08 4.52
N THR A 63 -29.52 -14.80 5.08
CA THR A 63 -30.95 -14.52 4.85
C THR A 63 -31.75 -14.38 6.16
N GLN A 64 -32.86 -13.62 6.09
CA GLN A 64 -33.83 -13.46 7.17
C GLN A 64 -35.25 -13.42 6.60
N GLN A 65 -36.14 -14.26 7.10
CA GLN A 65 -37.55 -14.20 6.76
C GLN A 65 -38.24 -13.09 7.57
N PHE A 66 -38.87 -12.14 6.90
CA PHE A 66 -39.80 -11.18 7.49
C PHE A 66 -41.24 -11.57 7.16
N SER A 67 -42.16 -11.21 8.05
CA SER A 67 -43.60 -11.36 7.87
C SER A 67 -44.27 -10.01 8.08
N ALA A 68 -45.34 -9.74 7.35
CA ALA A 68 -46.14 -8.54 7.52
C ALA A 68 -47.62 -8.91 7.70
N VAL A 69 -48.30 -8.18 8.58
CA VAL A 69 -49.76 -8.30 8.77
C VAL A 69 -50.38 -6.95 8.48
N VAL A 70 -51.33 -6.92 7.56
CA VAL A 70 -52.14 -5.74 7.23
C VAL A 70 -53.54 -5.96 7.82
N GLN A 71 -54.08 -4.96 8.51
CA GLN A 71 -55.41 -5.02 9.13
C GLN A 71 -56.31 -3.88 8.63
N ASN A 72 -57.61 -4.00 8.92
CA ASN A 72 -58.65 -3.02 8.58
C ASN A 72 -58.89 -2.82 7.08
N THR A 73 -58.60 -3.84 6.27
CA THR A 73 -58.82 -3.88 4.81
C THR A 73 -59.01 -5.32 4.34
N SER A 74 -59.65 -5.52 3.19
CA SER A 74 -59.75 -6.81 2.50
C SER A 74 -58.52 -7.14 1.65
N ASN A 75 -57.71 -6.14 1.25
CA ASN A 75 -56.44 -6.36 0.56
C ASN A 75 -55.29 -6.38 1.59
N THR A 76 -54.80 -7.58 1.91
CA THR A 76 -53.73 -7.77 2.89
C THR A 76 -52.33 -7.85 2.27
N ALA A 77 -52.19 -7.60 0.95
CA ALA A 77 -50.89 -7.65 0.27
C ALA A 77 -49.98 -6.48 0.64
N VAL A 78 -48.66 -6.72 0.58
CA VAL A 78 -47.62 -5.71 0.81
C VAL A 78 -46.62 -5.66 -0.33
N THR A 79 -46.02 -4.49 -0.53
CA THR A 79 -44.84 -4.28 -1.37
C THR A 79 -43.63 -4.13 -0.46
N TRP A 80 -42.63 -4.99 -0.66
CA TRP A 80 -41.40 -5.01 0.13
C TRP A 80 -40.32 -4.09 -0.45
N GLN A 81 -39.62 -3.38 0.43
CA GLN A 81 -38.50 -2.50 0.08
C GLN A 81 -37.32 -2.71 1.03
N VAL A 82 -36.10 -2.40 0.57
CA VAL A 82 -34.89 -2.30 1.40
C VAL A 82 -34.27 -0.92 1.18
N ASN A 83 -34.05 -0.16 2.25
CA ASN A 83 -33.62 1.26 2.19
C ASN A 83 -34.42 2.11 1.17
N GLY A 84 -35.74 1.85 1.07
CA GLY A 84 -36.65 2.51 0.13
C GLY A 84 -36.65 1.96 -1.30
N VAL A 85 -35.74 1.05 -1.66
CA VAL A 85 -35.70 0.40 -2.97
C VAL A 85 -36.62 -0.82 -2.98
N THR A 86 -37.66 -0.81 -3.81
CA THR A 86 -38.58 -1.95 -3.97
C THR A 86 -37.84 -3.20 -4.44
N GLY A 87 -37.96 -4.31 -3.69
CA GLY A 87 -37.19 -5.54 -3.92
C GLY A 87 -35.71 -5.49 -3.51
N GLY A 88 -35.19 -4.32 -3.11
CA GLY A 88 -33.78 -4.11 -2.76
C GLY A 88 -32.82 -4.15 -3.97
N ASN A 89 -31.52 -4.26 -3.70
CA ASN A 89 -30.46 -4.34 -4.73
C ASN A 89 -29.17 -4.98 -4.16
N ALA A 90 -28.09 -5.03 -4.95
CA ALA A 90 -26.84 -5.67 -4.54
C ALA A 90 -26.08 -4.96 -3.38
N THR A 91 -26.30 -3.67 -3.13
CA THR A 91 -25.57 -2.89 -2.10
C THR A 91 -26.29 -2.79 -0.77
N VAL A 92 -27.62 -2.95 -0.74
CA VAL A 92 -28.42 -3.00 0.50
C VAL A 92 -29.03 -4.38 0.80
N GLY A 93 -28.85 -5.35 -0.10
CA GLY A 93 -29.52 -6.64 -0.06
C GLY A 93 -30.88 -6.60 -0.76
N THR A 94 -31.41 -7.78 -1.07
CA THR A 94 -32.66 -7.95 -1.82
C THR A 94 -33.75 -8.57 -0.94
N ILE A 95 -35.02 -8.44 -1.34
CA ILE A 95 -36.15 -9.03 -0.62
C ILE A 95 -37.21 -9.58 -1.58
N SER A 96 -37.66 -10.82 -1.34
CA SER A 96 -38.70 -11.46 -2.13
C SER A 96 -40.09 -10.85 -1.88
N SER A 97 -41.05 -11.13 -2.78
CA SER A 97 -42.47 -10.86 -2.54
C SER A 97 -43.03 -11.60 -1.31
N SER A 98 -42.43 -12.73 -0.92
CA SER A 98 -42.74 -13.47 0.30
C SER A 98 -42.05 -12.94 1.56
N GLY A 99 -41.27 -11.84 1.49
CA GLY A 99 -40.60 -11.23 2.64
C GLY A 99 -39.29 -11.89 3.06
N LEU A 100 -38.72 -12.80 2.25
CA LEU A 100 -37.38 -13.35 2.50
C LEU A 100 -36.34 -12.32 2.06
N TYR A 101 -35.65 -11.72 3.04
CA TYR A 101 -34.53 -10.82 2.82
C TYR A 101 -33.22 -11.62 2.66
N THR A 102 -32.36 -11.16 1.76
CA THR A 102 -30.98 -11.61 1.58
C THR A 102 -30.05 -10.41 1.78
N ALA A 103 -29.10 -10.53 2.71
CA ALA A 103 -28.11 -9.52 3.00
C ALA A 103 -27.23 -9.20 1.78
N PRO A 104 -26.71 -7.96 1.63
CA PRO A 104 -25.71 -7.67 0.63
C PRO A 104 -24.45 -8.51 0.89
N GLY A 105 -23.66 -8.75 -0.17
CA GLY A 105 -22.39 -9.46 -0.03
C GLY A 105 -21.36 -8.65 0.76
N VAL A 106 -21.31 -7.33 0.57
CA VAL A 106 -20.43 -6.45 1.35
C VAL A 106 -21.23 -5.81 2.48
N VAL A 107 -20.67 -5.75 3.69
CA VAL A 107 -21.27 -5.03 4.82
C VAL A 107 -21.37 -3.54 4.45
N PRO A 108 -22.57 -2.93 4.43
CA PRO A 108 -22.73 -1.53 4.07
C PRO A 108 -22.10 -0.60 5.12
N ASN A 109 -21.86 0.67 4.75
CA ASN A 109 -21.50 1.72 5.70
C ASN A 109 -22.59 2.82 5.67
N PRO A 110 -23.39 3.00 6.74
CA PRO A 110 -23.39 2.24 7.99
C PRO A 110 -23.85 0.79 7.84
N ALA A 111 -23.44 -0.08 8.77
CA ALA A 111 -23.69 -1.54 8.77
C ALA A 111 -25.14 -1.95 9.10
N THR A 112 -26.12 -1.14 8.70
CA THR A 112 -27.55 -1.35 8.96
C THR A 112 -28.39 -0.99 7.75
N VAL A 113 -29.38 -1.83 7.44
CA VAL A 113 -30.42 -1.51 6.46
C VAL A 113 -31.81 -1.53 7.08
N THR A 114 -32.77 -0.93 6.40
CA THR A 114 -34.18 -0.87 6.80
C THR A 114 -35.02 -1.68 5.81
N VAL A 115 -35.64 -2.75 6.27
CA VAL A 115 -36.61 -3.54 5.51
C VAL A 115 -38.00 -2.99 5.78
N THR A 116 -38.74 -2.61 4.74
CA THR A 116 -40.05 -1.97 4.85
C THR A 116 -41.12 -2.77 4.12
N ALA A 117 -42.24 -3.05 4.79
CA ALA A 117 -43.46 -3.55 4.19
C ALA A 117 -44.46 -2.40 4.02
N VAL A 118 -44.81 -2.05 2.78
CA VAL A 118 -45.80 -1.02 2.44
C VAL A 118 -47.12 -1.68 2.05
N SER A 119 -48.26 -1.24 2.56
CA SER A 119 -49.57 -1.83 2.21
C SER A 119 -49.96 -1.52 0.76
N GLN A 120 -50.51 -2.52 0.06
CA GLN A 120 -51.14 -2.31 -1.25
C GLN A 120 -52.60 -1.83 -1.16
N ALA A 121 -53.17 -1.71 0.04
CA ALA A 121 -54.49 -1.11 0.27
C ALA A 121 -54.40 0.41 0.53
N ASP A 122 -53.35 0.84 1.23
CA ASP A 122 -53.05 2.26 1.50
C ASP A 122 -51.53 2.44 1.50
N ALA A 123 -50.98 2.98 0.42
CA ALA A 123 -49.54 3.20 0.26
C ALA A 123 -48.95 4.21 1.25
N THR A 124 -49.78 4.94 2.03
CA THR A 124 -49.32 5.78 3.14
C THR A 124 -49.08 4.98 4.44
N LYS A 125 -49.31 3.66 4.43
CA LYS A 125 -49.16 2.78 5.59
C LYS A 125 -48.06 1.76 5.35
N SER A 126 -47.10 1.74 6.26
CA SER A 126 -46.00 0.79 6.24
C SER A 126 -45.56 0.41 7.65
N ALA A 127 -44.79 -0.67 7.75
CA ALA A 127 -44.03 -1.03 8.93
C ALA A 127 -42.59 -1.35 8.51
N ALA A 128 -41.62 -0.98 9.35
CA ALA A 128 -40.19 -1.13 9.06
C ALA A 128 -39.47 -1.92 10.16
N ALA A 129 -38.49 -2.70 9.74
CA ALA A 129 -37.58 -3.45 10.60
C ALA A 129 -36.13 -3.03 10.31
N GLN A 130 -35.31 -2.91 11.35
CA GLN A 130 -33.88 -2.64 11.19
C GLN A 130 -33.10 -3.95 11.14
N VAL A 131 -32.18 -4.06 10.19
CA VAL A 131 -31.32 -5.22 10.01
C VAL A 131 -29.86 -4.79 10.15
N THR A 132 -29.18 -5.27 11.18
CA THR A 132 -27.73 -5.10 11.33
C THR A 132 -27.03 -6.17 10.50
N ILE A 133 -26.14 -5.77 9.60
CA ILE A 133 -25.36 -6.68 8.78
C ILE A 133 -23.99 -6.88 9.43
N THR A 134 -23.64 -8.12 9.75
CA THR A 134 -22.31 -8.46 10.30
C THR A 134 -21.43 -9.10 9.24
N ALA A 135 -20.12 -8.93 9.34
CA ALA A 135 -19.20 -9.79 8.60
C ALA A 135 -19.40 -11.26 9.01
N VAL A 136 -19.04 -12.19 8.12
CA VAL A 136 -18.87 -13.59 8.50
C VAL A 136 -17.58 -13.68 9.32
N ALA A 137 -17.67 -14.09 10.59
CA ALA A 137 -16.49 -14.36 11.40
C ALA A 137 -15.94 -15.74 11.03
N GLY A 138 -14.74 -15.77 10.45
CA GLY A 138 -14.04 -17.02 10.12
C GLY A 138 -13.60 -17.79 11.36
N ILE A 139 -13.23 -19.05 11.13
CA ILE A 139 -12.87 -20.02 12.15
C ILE A 139 -11.35 -19.99 12.38
N ALA A 140 -10.94 -20.11 13.64
CA ALA A 140 -9.54 -20.27 14.02
C ALA A 140 -9.12 -21.75 13.95
N PHE A 141 -8.21 -22.06 13.04
CA PHE A 141 -7.56 -23.36 12.88
C PHE A 141 -6.10 -23.32 13.35
N TYR A 142 -5.54 -24.50 13.64
CA TYR A 142 -4.24 -24.65 14.27
C TYR A 142 -3.40 -25.73 13.60
N VAL A 143 -2.13 -25.42 13.35
CA VAL A 143 -1.11 -26.31 12.76
C VAL A 143 0.06 -26.46 13.73
N SER A 144 0.62 -27.66 13.90
CA SER A 144 1.80 -27.90 14.72
C SER A 144 2.60 -29.11 14.22
N THR A 145 3.93 -29.03 14.29
CA THR A 145 4.86 -30.15 13.96
C THR A 145 4.58 -31.45 14.73
N THR A 146 3.87 -31.37 15.86
CA THR A 146 3.44 -32.50 16.70
C THR A 146 2.01 -32.98 16.40
N GLY A 147 1.28 -32.31 15.51
CA GLY A 147 -0.09 -32.64 15.12
C GLY A 147 -0.20 -33.80 14.12
N SER A 148 -1.42 -34.01 13.62
CA SER A 148 -1.76 -34.98 12.58
C SER A 148 -2.78 -34.39 11.60
N ASP A 149 -2.59 -34.61 10.30
CA ASP A 149 -3.50 -34.07 9.27
C ASP A 149 -4.87 -34.80 9.23
N SER A 150 -5.01 -35.89 9.99
CA SER A 150 -6.27 -36.55 10.33
C SER A 150 -7.11 -35.81 11.38
N ASN A 151 -6.54 -34.83 12.08
CA ASN A 151 -7.21 -34.09 13.14
C ASN A 151 -8.21 -33.06 12.58
N PRO A 152 -9.11 -32.50 13.41
CA PRO A 152 -10.02 -31.43 13.01
C PRO A 152 -9.38 -30.03 12.91
N GLY A 153 -8.07 -29.87 13.20
CA GLY A 153 -7.38 -28.58 13.13
C GLY A 153 -7.67 -27.64 14.31
N THR A 154 -8.13 -28.16 15.46
CA THR A 154 -8.44 -27.36 16.65
C THR A 154 -7.21 -27.19 17.55
N LEU A 155 -7.23 -26.24 18.50
CA LEU A 155 -6.07 -25.97 19.38
C LEU A 155 -5.61 -27.21 20.19
N SER A 156 -6.54 -28.07 20.59
CA SER A 156 -6.26 -29.33 21.29
C SER A 156 -5.97 -30.53 20.37
N SER A 157 -6.16 -30.36 19.05
CA SER A 157 -5.95 -31.39 18.03
C SER A 157 -5.60 -30.72 16.69
N PRO A 158 -4.40 -30.13 16.58
CA PRO A 158 -3.99 -29.37 15.40
C PRO A 158 -3.66 -30.28 14.22
N TRP A 159 -3.71 -29.72 13.01
CA TRP A 159 -3.11 -30.35 11.83
C TRP A 159 -1.59 -30.43 11.96
N ARG A 160 -0.95 -31.27 11.16
CA ARG A 160 0.51 -31.45 11.14
C ARG A 160 1.19 -30.46 10.21
N THR A 161 0.61 -30.27 9.03
CA THR A 161 1.21 -29.51 7.93
C THR A 161 0.47 -28.20 7.64
N ILE A 162 1.21 -27.21 7.14
CA ILE A 162 0.62 -25.94 6.68
C ILE A 162 -0.16 -26.18 5.38
N GLN A 163 0.34 -27.05 4.50
CA GLN A 163 -0.34 -27.46 3.28
C GLN A 163 -1.71 -28.13 3.56
N ARG A 164 -1.87 -28.87 4.67
CA ARG A 164 -3.19 -29.39 5.09
C ARG A 164 -4.16 -28.25 5.38
N ALA A 165 -3.72 -27.20 6.07
CA ALA A 165 -4.56 -26.04 6.33
C ALA A 165 -4.92 -25.30 5.03
N ALA A 166 -3.94 -25.04 4.17
CA ALA A 166 -4.12 -24.36 2.88
C ALA A 166 -5.07 -25.10 1.90
N ASN A 167 -5.28 -26.40 2.10
CA ASN A 167 -6.25 -27.21 1.35
C ASN A 167 -7.63 -27.34 2.03
N SER A 168 -7.87 -26.71 3.18
CA SER A 168 -9.04 -26.97 4.04
C SER A 168 -9.82 -25.73 4.49
N VAL A 169 -9.19 -24.55 4.57
CA VAL A 169 -9.80 -23.32 5.09
C VAL A 169 -10.61 -22.54 4.05
N GLN A 170 -11.53 -21.71 4.54
CA GLN A 170 -12.49 -20.92 3.77
C GLN A 170 -12.27 -19.42 3.99
N ALA A 171 -12.93 -18.59 3.18
CA ALA A 171 -12.75 -17.14 3.22
C ALA A 171 -13.02 -16.55 4.62
N GLY A 172 -12.07 -15.75 5.11
CA GLY A 172 -12.10 -15.12 6.45
C GLY A 172 -11.51 -15.98 7.58
N ASP A 173 -11.18 -17.26 7.35
CA ASP A 173 -10.57 -18.12 8.37
C ASP A 173 -9.14 -17.69 8.73
N ILE A 174 -8.72 -18.04 9.95
CA ILE A 174 -7.37 -17.78 10.47
C ILE A 174 -6.67 -19.11 10.80
N VAL A 175 -5.49 -19.33 10.21
CA VAL A 175 -4.61 -20.47 10.50
C VAL A 175 -3.47 -20.00 11.39
N TYR A 176 -3.52 -20.37 12.67
CA TYR A 176 -2.42 -20.17 13.61
C TYR A 176 -1.43 -21.35 13.54
N VAL A 177 -0.26 -21.11 12.98
CA VAL A 177 0.83 -22.08 12.93
C VAL A 177 1.65 -21.96 14.22
N ARG A 178 1.70 -23.04 15.00
CA ARG A 178 2.45 -23.13 16.27
C ARG A 178 3.95 -23.19 16.01
N GLY A 179 4.73 -22.74 16.98
CA GLY A 179 6.19 -22.66 16.87
C GLY A 179 6.86 -23.99 16.51
N GLY A 180 7.79 -23.95 15.56
CA GLY A 180 8.48 -25.14 15.03
C GLY A 180 8.90 -25.00 13.57
N VAL A 181 9.63 -26.01 13.08
CA VAL A 181 10.13 -26.07 11.70
C VAL A 181 9.22 -26.94 10.83
N PHE A 182 8.72 -26.35 9.74
CA PHE A 182 7.87 -26.97 8.73
C PHE A 182 8.65 -27.04 7.42
N ASN A 183 9.07 -28.25 7.06
CA ASN A 183 9.81 -28.52 5.83
C ASN A 183 8.82 -28.75 4.69
N GLU A 184 8.23 -27.66 4.19
CA GLU A 184 7.14 -27.64 3.23
C GLU A 184 7.38 -26.56 2.15
N SER A 185 6.92 -26.82 0.92
CA SER A 185 6.58 -25.77 -0.04
C SER A 185 5.05 -25.74 -0.14
N VAL A 186 4.46 -24.66 0.35
CA VAL A 186 3.01 -24.53 0.59
C VAL A 186 2.35 -23.88 -0.62
N ASN A 187 1.33 -24.52 -1.17
CA ASN A 187 0.52 -24.02 -2.27
C ASN A 187 -0.86 -23.62 -1.75
N ILE A 188 -1.17 -22.32 -1.80
CA ILE A 188 -2.45 -21.76 -1.40
C ILE A 188 -3.35 -21.74 -2.65
N SER A 189 -4.33 -22.66 -2.65
CA SER A 189 -5.27 -22.90 -3.77
C SER A 189 -6.70 -22.41 -3.47
N VAL A 190 -6.85 -21.67 -2.37
CA VAL A 190 -8.10 -21.07 -1.89
C VAL A 190 -7.95 -19.54 -1.85
N SER A 191 -9.08 -18.84 -1.94
CA SER A 191 -9.16 -17.37 -1.84
C SER A 191 -10.04 -16.93 -0.67
N GLY A 192 -9.71 -15.79 -0.07
CA GLY A 192 -10.64 -15.05 0.77
C GLY A 192 -11.70 -14.31 -0.05
N SER A 193 -12.34 -13.31 0.54
CA SER A 193 -13.28 -12.44 -0.20
C SER A 193 -13.46 -11.07 0.45
N ALA A 194 -13.99 -10.10 -0.31
CA ALA A 194 -14.50 -8.84 0.22
C ALA A 194 -15.66 -9.00 1.23
N ILE A 195 -16.24 -10.20 1.35
CA ILE A 195 -17.42 -10.52 2.18
C ILE A 195 -16.99 -10.96 3.58
N ALA A 196 -16.06 -11.92 3.65
CA ALA A 196 -15.59 -12.54 4.88
C ALA A 196 -14.20 -12.06 5.32
N GLY A 197 -13.50 -11.30 4.46
CA GLY A 197 -12.11 -10.89 4.67
C GLY A 197 -11.10 -11.90 4.11
N PRO A 198 -9.80 -11.67 4.39
CA PRO A 198 -8.73 -12.52 3.90
C PRO A 198 -8.60 -13.82 4.69
N ILE A 199 -8.16 -14.88 4.01
CA ILE A 199 -7.65 -16.08 4.69
C ILE A 199 -6.28 -15.72 5.26
N THR A 200 -6.12 -15.83 6.57
CA THR A 200 -4.91 -15.38 7.26
C THR A 200 -4.11 -16.57 7.75
N PHE A 201 -2.93 -16.81 7.16
CA PHE A 201 -1.93 -17.72 7.69
C PHE A 201 -0.95 -16.92 8.53
N GLN A 202 -0.74 -17.31 9.79
CA GLN A 202 0.18 -16.59 10.67
C GLN A 202 0.88 -17.49 11.68
N SER A 203 2.05 -17.05 12.15
CA SER A 203 2.62 -17.56 13.41
C SER A 203 1.63 -17.34 14.57
N TYR A 204 1.54 -18.31 15.48
CA TYR A 204 0.77 -18.20 16.71
C TYR A 204 1.37 -17.09 17.60
N PRO A 205 0.56 -16.19 18.22
CA PRO A 205 1.08 -15.06 18.99
C PRO A 205 2.08 -15.45 20.09
N GLY A 206 3.31 -14.95 19.97
CA GLY A 206 4.42 -15.25 20.90
C GLY A 206 5.25 -16.49 20.55
N GLU A 207 5.01 -17.12 19.40
CA GLU A 207 5.76 -18.26 18.86
C GLU A 207 6.25 -17.95 17.44
N THR A 208 7.34 -18.59 16.99
CA THR A 208 7.85 -18.47 15.62
C THR A 208 7.61 -19.75 14.85
N ALA A 209 6.73 -19.71 13.84
CA ALA A 209 6.62 -20.75 12.84
C ALA A 209 7.65 -20.52 11.72
N ILE A 210 8.41 -21.56 11.39
CA ILE A 210 9.52 -21.51 10.44
C ILE A 210 9.17 -22.40 9.24
N VAL A 211 9.06 -21.82 8.04
CA VAL A 211 8.98 -22.55 6.78
C VAL A 211 10.41 -22.71 6.24
N ASP A 212 10.90 -23.94 6.17
CA ASP A 212 12.33 -24.22 5.97
C ASP A 212 12.57 -25.11 4.74
N GLY A 213 13.27 -24.58 3.76
CA GLY A 213 13.56 -25.23 2.48
C GLY A 213 14.66 -26.29 2.53
N THR A 214 15.28 -26.55 3.68
CA THR A 214 16.41 -27.49 3.80
C THR A 214 16.06 -28.87 3.23
N GLY A 215 16.76 -29.29 2.17
CA GLY A 215 16.54 -30.59 1.52
C GLY A 215 15.34 -30.66 0.58
N LEU A 216 14.55 -29.58 0.44
CA LEU A 216 13.62 -29.44 -0.68
C LEU A 216 14.41 -29.07 -1.94
N VAL A 217 13.93 -29.53 -3.10
CA VAL A 217 14.54 -29.25 -4.41
C VAL A 217 13.55 -28.42 -5.24
N PRO A 218 13.91 -27.21 -5.71
CA PRO A 218 13.04 -26.44 -6.61
C PRO A 218 12.81 -27.18 -7.95
N PRO A 219 11.59 -27.11 -8.52
CA PRO A 219 11.31 -27.68 -9.83
C PRO A 219 12.11 -26.98 -10.94
N THR A 220 12.63 -27.76 -11.89
CA THR A 220 13.38 -27.25 -13.05
C THR A 220 12.48 -26.53 -14.05
N SER A 221 12.96 -25.40 -14.57
CA SER A 221 12.31 -24.54 -15.55
C SER A 221 11.04 -23.84 -15.04
N SER A 222 11.01 -23.48 -13.75
CA SER A 222 9.91 -22.75 -13.11
C SER A 222 10.32 -22.13 -11.78
N THR A 223 9.69 -21.01 -11.41
CA THR A 223 9.77 -20.43 -10.06
C THR A 223 8.88 -21.16 -9.07
N GLN A 224 9.39 -21.42 -7.87
CA GLN A 224 8.65 -22.03 -6.77
C GLN A 224 9.02 -21.31 -5.46
N GLY A 225 8.02 -20.84 -4.72
CA GLY A 225 8.18 -20.32 -3.36
C GLY A 225 8.17 -21.43 -2.30
N LEU A 226 8.64 -21.10 -1.09
CA LEU A 226 8.22 -21.85 0.10
C LEU A 226 6.76 -21.56 0.47
N ILE A 227 6.25 -20.37 0.11
CA ILE A 227 4.82 -20.05 0.10
C ILE A 227 4.43 -19.59 -1.30
N ASN A 228 3.36 -20.15 -1.86
CA ASN A 228 2.92 -19.92 -3.25
C ASN A 228 1.46 -19.48 -3.28
N ILE A 229 1.19 -18.37 -3.97
CA ILE A 229 -0.15 -17.79 -4.14
C ILE A 229 -0.38 -17.56 -5.63
N THR A 230 -1.01 -18.52 -6.30
CA THR A 230 -1.26 -18.45 -7.76
C THR A 230 -2.76 -18.34 -8.04
N ASN A 231 -3.15 -17.28 -8.75
CA ASN A 231 -4.53 -16.96 -9.11
C ASN A 231 -5.51 -16.89 -7.91
N GLN A 232 -5.06 -16.37 -6.77
CA GLN A 232 -5.88 -16.19 -5.56
C GLN A 232 -6.05 -14.72 -5.17
N SER A 233 -7.06 -14.44 -4.35
CA SER A 233 -7.33 -13.10 -3.79
C SER A 233 -7.61 -13.16 -2.29
N TYR A 234 -7.43 -12.05 -1.59
CA TYR A 234 -7.69 -11.90 -0.15
C TYR A 234 -6.95 -12.96 0.68
N ILE A 235 -5.62 -12.93 0.62
CA ILE A 235 -4.72 -13.84 1.36
C ILE A 235 -3.76 -13.01 2.20
N SER A 236 -3.54 -13.39 3.44
CA SER A 236 -2.63 -12.70 4.37
C SER A 236 -1.62 -13.69 4.96
N ILE A 237 -0.33 -13.41 4.79
CA ILE A 237 0.81 -14.23 5.24
C ILE A 237 1.59 -13.42 6.28
N GLN A 238 1.56 -13.84 7.55
CA GLN A 238 2.04 -13.00 8.65
C GLN A 238 3.03 -13.66 9.63
N GLY A 239 4.15 -12.98 9.89
CA GLY A 239 5.03 -13.31 11.01
C GLY A 239 5.76 -14.66 10.92
N PHE A 240 5.93 -15.22 9.72
CA PHE A 240 6.72 -16.43 9.51
C PHE A 240 8.22 -16.11 9.39
N GLU A 241 9.06 -17.03 9.84
CA GLU A 241 10.45 -17.15 9.36
C GLU A 241 10.43 -18.07 8.13
N ILE A 242 11.05 -17.66 7.00
CA ILE A 242 10.97 -18.34 5.70
C ILE A 242 12.38 -18.42 5.11
N ARG A 243 12.97 -19.62 5.03
CA ARG A 243 14.42 -19.71 4.87
C ARG A 243 14.98 -20.97 4.21
N ASN A 244 16.28 -20.93 3.90
CA ASN A 244 17.12 -22.08 3.51
C ASN A 244 16.63 -22.81 2.24
N TYR A 245 16.05 -22.10 1.28
CA TYR A 245 15.60 -22.71 0.02
C TYR A 245 16.58 -22.39 -1.11
N GLN A 246 17.18 -23.43 -1.68
CA GLN A 246 18.40 -23.25 -2.47
C GLN A 246 18.53 -24.19 -3.66
N THR A 247 19.21 -23.72 -4.69
CA THR A 247 19.44 -24.42 -5.97
C THR A 247 20.92 -24.38 -6.35
N SER A 248 21.38 -25.38 -7.08
CA SER A 248 22.62 -25.36 -7.88
C SER A 248 22.34 -25.65 -9.36
N SER A 249 21.14 -25.30 -9.81
CA SER A 249 20.67 -25.46 -11.18
C SER A 249 20.14 -24.12 -11.69
N ALA A 250 20.77 -23.62 -12.75
CA ALA A 250 20.43 -22.36 -13.39
C ALA A 250 18.94 -22.22 -13.77
N SER A 251 18.26 -23.31 -14.13
CA SER A 251 16.86 -23.27 -14.56
C SER A 251 15.83 -23.47 -13.44
N ALA A 252 16.22 -23.77 -12.20
CA ALA A 252 15.29 -24.04 -11.10
C ALA A 252 15.34 -22.88 -10.11
N ILE A 253 14.26 -22.12 -9.95
CA ILE A 253 14.28 -20.79 -9.33
C ILE A 253 13.57 -20.84 -7.95
N PRO A 254 14.31 -20.89 -6.83
CA PRO A 254 13.72 -20.83 -5.49
C PRO A 254 13.30 -19.40 -5.13
N ALA A 255 12.14 -19.27 -4.50
CA ALA A 255 11.68 -18.04 -3.87
C ALA A 255 11.34 -18.28 -2.38
N GLY A 256 11.41 -17.23 -1.56
CA GLY A 256 10.82 -17.27 -0.22
C GLY A 256 9.29 -17.29 -0.32
N ILE A 257 8.73 -16.22 -0.89
CA ILE A 257 7.31 -16.12 -1.22
C ILE A 257 7.16 -15.83 -2.72
N TRP A 258 6.28 -16.59 -3.39
CA TRP A 258 5.98 -16.47 -4.81
C TRP A 258 4.49 -16.17 -5.02
N VAL A 259 4.18 -15.07 -5.68
CA VAL A 259 2.81 -14.67 -6.06
C VAL A 259 2.74 -14.58 -7.58
N SER A 260 1.71 -15.18 -8.20
CA SER A 260 1.62 -15.22 -9.67
C SER A 260 0.19 -15.24 -10.24
N GLY A 261 0.06 -14.76 -11.48
CA GLY A 261 -1.18 -14.76 -12.26
C GLY A 261 -1.98 -13.48 -12.09
N SER A 262 -3.23 -13.61 -11.66
CA SER A 262 -4.16 -12.49 -11.39
C SER A 262 -4.83 -12.65 -10.03
N GLY A 263 -5.31 -11.55 -9.45
CA GLY A 263 -5.92 -11.58 -8.12
C GLY A 263 -5.94 -10.21 -7.47
N SER A 264 -6.39 -10.14 -6.21
CA SER A 264 -6.37 -8.88 -5.47
C SER A 264 -6.21 -9.04 -3.96
N ASN A 265 -5.83 -7.97 -3.26
CA ASN A 265 -5.84 -7.90 -1.79
C ASN A 265 -4.93 -8.98 -1.14
N ILE A 266 -3.71 -9.14 -1.66
CA ILE A 266 -2.70 -10.05 -1.10
C ILE A 266 -1.83 -9.27 -0.12
N GLN A 267 -1.57 -9.84 1.05
CA GLN A 267 -0.85 -9.21 2.14
C GLN A 267 0.30 -10.11 2.61
N ILE A 268 1.51 -9.56 2.64
CA ILE A 268 2.75 -10.21 3.07
C ILE A 268 3.33 -9.32 4.17
N LEU A 269 3.11 -9.70 5.43
CA LEU A 269 3.25 -8.81 6.59
C LEU A 269 4.21 -9.36 7.66
N ASN A 270 5.21 -8.57 8.04
CA ASN A 270 6.09 -8.85 9.18
C ASN A 270 6.82 -10.22 9.13
N ASN A 271 7.04 -10.79 7.94
CA ASN A 271 7.78 -12.05 7.78
C ASN A 271 9.29 -11.80 7.74
N VAL A 272 10.07 -12.82 8.07
CA VAL A 272 11.54 -12.80 8.05
C VAL A 272 12.00 -13.79 6.98
N VAL A 273 12.37 -13.28 5.80
CA VAL A 273 12.75 -14.09 4.64
C VAL A 273 14.27 -14.04 4.45
N HIS A 274 14.96 -15.18 4.48
CA HIS A 274 16.43 -15.17 4.36
C HIS A 274 17.05 -16.46 3.83
N ASN A 275 18.28 -16.36 3.34
CA ASN A 275 19.00 -17.52 2.79
C ASN A 275 18.20 -18.28 1.70
N ILE A 276 17.56 -17.53 0.80
CA ILE A 276 17.09 -18.05 -0.49
C ILE A 276 18.24 -17.85 -1.49
N VAL A 277 18.69 -18.93 -2.13
CA VAL A 277 20.03 -18.99 -2.76
C VAL A 277 20.02 -19.75 -4.08
N THR A 278 20.49 -19.10 -5.15
CA THR A 278 21.09 -19.78 -6.29
C THR A 278 22.61 -19.84 -6.12
N THR A 279 23.22 -21.00 -6.36
CA THR A 279 24.68 -21.13 -6.53
C THR A 279 25.08 -21.22 -8.01
N SER A 280 24.18 -20.84 -8.92
CA SER A 280 24.39 -20.75 -10.37
C SER A 280 24.30 -19.30 -10.86
N GLU A 281 24.74 -18.38 -9.99
CA GLU A 281 24.52 -16.93 -9.99
C GLU A 281 24.72 -16.25 -11.35
N ALA A 282 25.74 -16.66 -12.11
CA ALA A 282 26.04 -16.16 -13.47
C ALA A 282 25.04 -16.54 -14.59
N SER A 283 23.93 -17.22 -14.26
CA SER A 283 23.02 -17.81 -15.27
C SER A 283 21.64 -18.25 -14.74
N GLY A 284 21.32 -17.97 -13.48
CA GLY A 284 20.10 -18.46 -12.85
C GLY A 284 19.79 -17.74 -11.56
N ASN A 285 18.54 -17.86 -11.13
CA ASN A 285 17.88 -16.82 -10.34
C ASN A 285 17.36 -17.37 -9.00
N ALA A 286 17.15 -16.48 -8.02
CA ALA A 286 16.41 -16.74 -6.78
C ALA A 286 15.81 -15.44 -6.24
N PHE A 287 14.70 -15.52 -5.50
CA PHE A 287 13.95 -14.35 -5.01
C PHE A 287 13.67 -14.40 -3.50
N GLY A 288 13.60 -13.24 -2.84
CA GLY A 288 13.06 -13.16 -1.48
C GLY A 288 11.53 -13.19 -1.50
N ILE A 289 10.92 -12.12 -2.00
CA ILE A 289 9.47 -11.96 -2.16
C ILE A 289 9.18 -11.46 -3.57
N ALA A 290 8.62 -12.31 -4.43
CA ALA A 290 8.38 -11.98 -5.84
C ALA A 290 6.91 -12.06 -6.24
N VAL A 291 6.46 -11.11 -7.07
CA VAL A 291 5.04 -10.87 -7.39
C VAL A 291 4.85 -10.60 -8.89
N TYR A 292 4.51 -11.66 -9.64
CA TYR A 292 4.50 -11.64 -11.11
C TYR A 292 3.07 -11.66 -11.69
N GLY A 293 2.64 -10.56 -12.29
CA GLY A 293 1.34 -10.40 -12.94
C GLY A 293 1.25 -11.10 -14.30
N THR A 294 1.34 -12.43 -14.31
CA THR A 294 1.40 -13.28 -15.53
C THR A 294 0.06 -13.47 -16.26
N ALA A 295 -0.85 -12.50 -16.17
CA ALA A 295 -2.20 -12.58 -16.71
C ALA A 295 -2.66 -11.23 -17.27
N ALA A 296 -3.50 -11.27 -18.31
CA ALA A 296 -4.12 -10.09 -18.90
C ALA A 296 -5.53 -10.41 -19.41
N PRO A 297 -6.48 -9.45 -19.41
CA PRO A 297 -6.34 -8.10 -18.84
C PRO A 297 -6.43 -8.08 -17.29
N ALA A 298 -6.78 -9.20 -16.65
CA ALA A 298 -6.86 -9.29 -15.19
C ALA A 298 -5.47 -9.23 -14.54
N SER A 299 -5.26 -8.22 -13.68
CA SER A 299 -4.00 -7.95 -12.98
C SER A 299 -3.89 -8.66 -11.63
N LEU A 300 -2.71 -8.56 -11.01
CA LEU A 300 -2.58 -8.55 -9.55
C LEU A 300 -2.83 -7.13 -9.04
N ASP A 301 -3.82 -6.93 -8.18
CA ASP A 301 -4.27 -5.62 -7.69
C ASP A 301 -4.14 -5.51 -6.16
N SER A 302 -3.67 -4.37 -5.64
CA SER A 302 -3.71 -4.08 -4.20
C SER A 302 -2.90 -5.09 -3.37
N VAL A 303 -1.67 -5.37 -3.81
CA VAL A 303 -0.70 -6.21 -3.11
C VAL A 303 0.06 -5.38 -2.07
N THR A 304 0.12 -5.83 -0.82
CA THR A 304 0.82 -5.16 0.28
C THR A 304 1.99 -6.02 0.77
N ILE A 305 3.21 -5.51 0.66
CA ILE A 305 4.43 -6.09 1.25
C ILE A 305 4.89 -5.12 2.35
N SER A 306 4.63 -5.44 3.62
CA SER A 306 4.89 -4.48 4.72
C SER A 306 5.52 -5.08 5.97
N GLY A 307 6.50 -4.37 6.54
CA GLY A 307 7.15 -4.74 7.81
C GLY A 307 8.05 -5.98 7.75
N ASN A 308 8.28 -6.54 6.57
CA ASN A 308 9.09 -7.76 6.41
C ASN A 308 10.59 -7.45 6.53
N GLN A 309 11.38 -8.43 6.95
CA GLN A 309 12.84 -8.41 6.87
C GLN A 309 13.29 -9.37 5.77
N VAL A 310 14.16 -8.93 4.85
CA VAL A 310 14.60 -9.74 3.69
C VAL A 310 16.12 -9.64 3.52
N TYR A 311 16.85 -10.72 3.83
CA TYR A 311 18.31 -10.66 3.96
C TYR A 311 19.09 -11.95 3.67
N ASN A 312 20.42 -11.85 3.54
CA ASN A 312 21.32 -12.98 3.22
C ASN A 312 20.87 -13.78 1.98
N LEU A 313 20.29 -13.12 0.99
CA LEU A 313 19.92 -13.75 -0.28
C LEU A 313 21.13 -13.87 -1.20
N LYS A 314 21.16 -14.92 -2.00
CA LYS A 314 22.02 -14.99 -3.20
C LYS A 314 21.12 -15.17 -4.41
N THR A 315 20.88 -14.08 -5.11
CA THR A 315 19.77 -13.96 -6.07
C THR A 315 20.18 -14.25 -7.51
N GLY A 316 21.48 -14.14 -7.83
CA GLY A 316 21.98 -14.29 -9.19
C GLY A 316 21.55 -13.10 -10.04
N GLN A 317 20.94 -13.36 -11.20
CA GLN A 317 20.43 -12.34 -12.12
C GLN A 317 18.98 -11.92 -11.78
N SER A 318 18.71 -11.63 -10.50
CA SER A 318 17.36 -11.31 -10.00
C SER A 318 17.39 -10.55 -8.67
N GLU A 319 16.23 -10.17 -8.15
CA GLU A 319 16.10 -9.16 -7.08
C GLU A 319 15.59 -9.75 -5.75
N SER A 320 15.78 -8.99 -4.68
CA SER A 320 15.40 -9.39 -3.31
C SER A 320 13.89 -9.30 -3.09
N VAL A 321 13.25 -8.22 -3.55
CA VAL A 321 11.79 -7.99 -3.48
C VAL A 321 11.34 -7.29 -4.77
N ASN A 322 10.37 -7.86 -5.50
CA ASN A 322 9.91 -7.29 -6.77
C ASN A 322 8.38 -7.28 -6.94
N VAL A 323 7.93 -6.48 -7.91
CA VAL A 323 6.63 -6.56 -8.57
C VAL A 323 6.86 -6.44 -10.09
N ASP A 324 6.31 -7.35 -10.88
CA ASP A 324 6.64 -7.49 -12.31
C ASP A 324 5.38 -7.81 -13.17
N GLY A 325 5.34 -7.37 -14.42
CA GLY A 325 4.24 -7.57 -15.35
C GLY A 325 2.96 -6.85 -14.95
N ASN A 326 1.80 -7.51 -15.07
CA ASN A 326 0.50 -6.88 -14.84
C ASN A 326 0.14 -6.73 -13.34
N VAL A 327 0.91 -5.92 -12.60
CA VAL A 327 0.68 -5.58 -11.19
C VAL A 327 0.25 -4.12 -11.05
N THR A 328 -0.75 -3.83 -10.23
CA THR A 328 -1.22 -2.46 -9.98
C THR A 328 -1.59 -2.20 -8.50
N ASN A 329 -1.56 -0.94 -8.09
CA ASN A 329 -2.02 -0.46 -6.78
C ASN A 329 -1.24 -1.07 -5.59
N PHE A 330 0.03 -1.42 -5.81
CA PHE A 330 0.85 -2.14 -4.84
C PHE A 330 1.49 -1.21 -3.80
N VAL A 331 1.80 -1.76 -2.63
CA VAL A 331 2.32 -1.03 -1.47
C VAL A 331 3.48 -1.81 -0.84
N ILE A 332 4.72 -1.37 -1.05
CA ILE A 332 5.95 -1.94 -0.46
C ILE A 332 6.43 -0.98 0.63
N THR A 333 6.13 -1.25 1.91
CA THR A 333 6.36 -0.24 2.97
C THR A 333 6.92 -0.76 4.28
N ASN A 334 7.76 0.05 4.95
CA ASN A 334 8.32 -0.25 6.26
C ASN A 334 9.11 -1.58 6.34
N ASN A 335 9.59 -2.11 5.21
CA ASN A 335 10.40 -3.33 5.18
C ASN A 335 11.88 -3.01 5.47
N SER A 336 12.63 -4.00 5.95
CA SER A 336 14.09 -3.94 6.16
C SER A 336 14.77 -4.93 5.22
N ILE A 337 15.44 -4.43 4.17
CA ILE A 337 15.98 -5.27 3.08
C ILE A 337 17.49 -5.05 3.02
N HIS A 338 18.28 -6.09 3.29
CA HIS A 338 19.70 -5.88 3.53
C HIS A 338 20.59 -7.10 3.36
N ASP A 339 21.91 -6.87 3.23
CA ASP A 339 22.94 -7.92 3.14
C ASP A 339 22.61 -8.95 2.02
N ASN A 340 22.21 -8.44 0.85
CA ASN A 340 21.90 -9.21 -0.36
C ASN A 340 22.85 -8.82 -1.50
N ASP A 341 23.12 -9.76 -2.41
CA ASP A 341 24.11 -9.61 -3.48
C ASP A 341 23.55 -9.11 -4.82
N ASN A 342 22.29 -8.67 -4.85
CA ASN A 342 21.68 -7.94 -5.96
C ASN A 342 20.49 -7.09 -5.46
N ILE A 343 19.83 -6.38 -6.39
CA ILE A 343 18.76 -5.38 -6.22
C ILE A 343 17.87 -5.61 -4.98
N GLY A 344 17.63 -4.54 -4.20
CA GLY A 344 16.85 -4.55 -2.96
C GLY A 344 15.33 -4.54 -3.18
N ILE A 345 14.83 -3.52 -3.89
CA ILE A 345 13.42 -3.41 -4.30
C ILE A 345 13.38 -3.10 -5.79
N ASP A 346 12.52 -3.77 -6.54
CA ASP A 346 12.26 -3.45 -7.95
C ASP A 346 10.76 -3.37 -8.29
N VAL A 347 10.47 -2.62 -9.35
CA VAL A 347 9.16 -2.38 -9.95
C VAL A 347 9.31 -2.45 -11.47
N ILE A 348 9.11 -3.65 -12.01
CA ILE A 348 9.58 -4.07 -13.34
C ILE A 348 8.46 -3.97 -14.40
N GLY A 349 8.83 -3.82 -15.66
CA GLY A 349 7.95 -3.90 -16.80
C GLY A 349 8.67 -4.18 -18.12
N PHE A 350 7.92 -4.73 -19.07
CA PHE A 350 8.27 -5.05 -20.45
C PHE A 350 9.16 -6.30 -20.66
N GLU A 351 9.42 -7.06 -19.59
CA GLU A 351 10.06 -8.40 -19.62
C GLU A 351 9.24 -9.51 -20.32
N GLY A 352 8.02 -9.25 -20.77
CA GLY A 352 7.15 -10.24 -21.39
C GLY A 352 6.44 -11.16 -20.39
N VAL A 353 6.30 -10.71 -19.14
CA VAL A 353 5.67 -11.45 -18.03
C VAL A 353 4.16 -11.53 -18.21
N SER A 354 3.53 -10.42 -18.62
CA SER A 354 2.13 -10.38 -19.06
C SER A 354 2.00 -10.93 -20.49
N PRO A 355 1.01 -11.79 -20.78
CA PRO A 355 0.75 -12.27 -22.15
C PRO A 355 0.19 -11.20 -23.10
N ASP A 356 -0.10 -9.99 -22.60
CA ASP A 356 -0.45 -8.80 -23.38
C ASP A 356 0.53 -7.66 -23.03
N PRO A 357 1.41 -7.23 -23.96
CA PRO A 357 2.37 -6.14 -23.74
C PRO A 357 1.76 -4.79 -23.33
N SER A 358 0.46 -4.56 -23.57
CA SER A 358 -0.21 -3.32 -23.15
C SER A 358 -0.52 -3.26 -21.64
N TYR A 359 -0.31 -4.36 -20.91
CA TYR A 359 -0.46 -4.47 -19.45
C TYR A 359 0.84 -4.85 -18.73
N ASP A 360 1.93 -5.02 -19.48
CA ASP A 360 3.19 -5.64 -19.02
C ASP A 360 4.11 -4.65 -18.29
N TYR A 361 3.61 -4.01 -17.23
CA TYR A 361 4.41 -3.10 -16.39
C TYR A 361 3.73 -2.84 -15.04
N ALA A 362 4.50 -2.94 -13.96
CA ALA A 362 4.03 -2.66 -12.63
C ALA A 362 3.74 -1.15 -12.45
N ARG A 363 2.60 -0.82 -11.84
CA ARG A 363 2.10 0.58 -11.85
C ARG A 363 1.22 1.00 -10.67
N ASN A 364 0.99 2.31 -10.54
CA ASN A 364 0.18 2.92 -9.48
C ASN A 364 0.66 2.55 -8.06
N GLY A 365 1.99 2.49 -7.89
CA GLY A 365 2.63 1.91 -6.71
C GLY A 365 3.02 2.90 -5.63
N THR A 366 3.31 2.39 -4.43
CA THR A 366 3.99 3.15 -3.37
C THR A 366 5.09 2.31 -2.72
N VAL A 367 6.32 2.81 -2.73
CA VAL A 367 7.49 2.24 -2.08
C VAL A 367 7.93 3.20 -0.99
N ALA A 368 7.55 2.97 0.27
CA ALA A 368 7.69 4.00 1.31
C ALA A 368 8.06 3.55 2.73
N GLY A 369 8.92 4.34 3.39
CA GLY A 369 9.37 4.05 4.76
C GLY A 369 10.26 2.81 4.91
N ASN A 370 10.74 2.23 3.81
CA ASN A 370 11.63 1.06 3.85
C ASN A 370 13.04 1.48 4.27
N THR A 371 13.77 0.56 4.89
CA THR A 371 15.19 0.69 5.21
C THR A 371 15.97 -0.33 4.37
N VAL A 372 16.79 0.16 3.43
CA VAL A 372 17.51 -0.67 2.45
C VAL A 372 19.01 -0.42 2.54
N TYR A 373 19.80 -1.48 2.80
CA TYR A 373 21.24 -1.30 3.03
C TYR A 373 22.11 -2.52 2.77
N ASN A 374 23.42 -2.33 2.57
CA ASN A 374 24.37 -3.41 2.26
C ASN A 374 23.90 -4.28 1.07
N ILE A 375 23.40 -3.63 0.02
CA ILE A 375 23.01 -4.26 -1.25
C ILE A 375 24.17 -4.06 -2.22
N SER A 376 24.84 -5.14 -2.67
CA SER A 376 26.01 -4.97 -3.55
C SER A 376 26.30 -6.15 -4.48
N ALA A 377 26.41 -5.84 -5.78
CA ALA A 377 26.75 -6.76 -6.85
C ALA A 377 28.22 -7.20 -6.85
N ILE A 378 29.09 -6.58 -6.05
CA ILE A 378 30.56 -6.70 -6.15
C ILE A 378 31.12 -8.10 -5.87
N ASN A 379 30.31 -9.06 -5.43
CA ASN A 379 30.65 -10.48 -5.31
C ASN A 379 29.60 -11.41 -5.96
N ASN A 380 28.74 -10.88 -6.83
CA ASN A 380 27.72 -11.62 -7.57
C ASN A 380 28.19 -11.84 -9.03
N PRO A 381 28.45 -13.09 -9.44
CA PRO A 381 28.77 -13.41 -10.82
C PRO A 381 27.65 -13.18 -11.85
N GLY A 382 26.40 -12.99 -11.42
CA GLY A 382 25.28 -12.56 -12.27
C GLY A 382 25.54 -11.19 -12.88
N GLU A 383 25.79 -10.20 -12.02
CA GLU A 383 26.06 -8.80 -12.40
C GLU A 383 27.55 -8.53 -12.68
N GLY A 384 28.30 -9.55 -13.13
CA GLY A 384 29.70 -9.39 -13.52
C GLY A 384 30.69 -9.02 -12.39
N ASN A 385 30.25 -8.91 -11.14
CA ASN A 385 30.98 -8.41 -9.96
C ASN A 385 31.35 -6.91 -10.06
N GLN A 386 30.35 -6.04 -10.15
CA GLN A 386 30.51 -4.58 -10.24
C GLN A 386 29.79 -3.85 -9.09
N TYR A 387 29.65 -2.52 -9.20
CA TYR A 387 28.94 -1.68 -8.23
C TYR A 387 27.69 -1.08 -8.90
N ASP A 388 26.74 -1.96 -9.22
CA ASP A 388 25.52 -1.71 -9.99
C ASP A 388 24.23 -2.16 -9.28
N ALA A 389 24.26 -2.91 -8.19
CA ALA A 389 23.02 -3.36 -7.50
C ALA A 389 22.23 -2.21 -6.84
N ASN A 390 20.99 -2.02 -7.29
CA ASN A 390 20.10 -0.95 -6.82
C ASN A 390 19.53 -1.20 -5.42
N GLY A 391 19.44 -0.16 -4.58
CA GLY A 391 18.63 -0.17 -3.37
C GLY A 391 17.14 -0.16 -3.71
N ILE A 392 16.71 0.76 -4.58
CA ILE A 392 15.38 0.78 -5.20
C ILE A 392 15.52 1.05 -6.69
N TYR A 393 14.95 0.20 -7.53
CA TYR A 393 14.84 0.37 -8.98
C TYR A 393 13.35 0.47 -9.37
N VAL A 394 13.10 1.13 -10.50
CA VAL A 394 11.89 1.05 -11.29
C VAL A 394 12.33 0.92 -12.75
N ASP A 395 12.36 -0.31 -13.28
CA ASP A 395 12.56 -0.60 -14.70
C ASP A 395 11.21 -0.62 -15.44
N GLY A 396 11.01 0.29 -16.38
CA GLY A 396 9.77 0.38 -17.18
C GLY A 396 8.48 0.71 -16.40
N GLY A 397 8.48 0.65 -15.07
CA GLY A 397 7.33 0.91 -14.21
C GLY A 397 6.77 2.33 -14.32
N SER A 398 5.51 2.50 -13.90
CA SER A 398 4.77 3.76 -14.11
C SER A 398 3.93 4.21 -12.91
N GLN A 399 3.88 5.54 -12.67
CA GLN A 399 3.04 6.14 -11.62
C GLN A 399 3.34 5.57 -10.22
N VAL A 400 4.63 5.54 -9.85
CA VAL A 400 5.11 5.01 -8.56
C VAL A 400 5.52 6.17 -7.66
N VAL A 401 5.19 6.12 -6.37
CA VAL A 401 5.72 7.06 -5.37
C VAL A 401 6.77 6.35 -4.50
N ILE A 402 8.02 6.79 -4.60
CA ILE A 402 9.14 6.34 -3.76
C ILE A 402 9.35 7.40 -2.68
N GLU A 403 8.86 7.19 -1.46
CA GLU A 403 8.92 8.21 -0.41
C GLU A 403 9.39 7.80 0.99
N ARG A 404 10.11 8.70 1.67
CA ARG A 404 10.49 8.54 3.08
C ARG A 404 11.31 7.28 3.38
N ASN A 405 12.00 6.73 2.38
CA ASN A 405 12.88 5.57 2.54
C ASN A 405 14.25 6.01 3.08
N LEU A 406 14.91 5.10 3.80
CA LEU A 406 16.28 5.20 4.27
C LEU A 406 17.14 4.22 3.47
N ILE A 407 18.04 4.73 2.63
CA ILE A 407 18.84 3.93 1.70
C ILE A 407 20.32 4.23 1.94
N HIS A 408 21.13 3.21 2.29
CA HIS A 408 22.56 3.46 2.52
C HIS A 408 23.47 2.26 2.31
N HIS A 409 24.72 2.51 1.88
CA HIS A 409 25.69 1.43 1.62
C HIS A 409 25.18 0.38 0.60
N VAL A 410 24.31 0.81 -0.31
CA VAL A 410 23.89 0.09 -1.53
C VAL A 410 24.79 0.52 -2.71
N ASP A 411 24.75 -0.11 -3.87
CA ASP A 411 25.57 0.37 -5.00
C ASP A 411 24.98 1.59 -5.70
N ILE A 412 23.72 1.46 -6.15
CA ILE A 412 22.90 2.52 -6.73
C ILE A 412 21.77 2.84 -5.76
N GLY A 413 21.63 4.09 -5.31
CA GLY A 413 20.64 4.44 -4.29
C GLY A 413 19.18 4.29 -4.75
N ILE A 414 18.77 5.14 -5.71
CA ILE A 414 17.49 5.02 -6.43
C ILE A 414 17.76 5.14 -7.94
N GLU A 415 17.19 4.23 -8.73
CA GLU A 415 17.17 4.32 -10.19
C GLU A 415 15.75 4.35 -10.73
N MET A 416 15.54 5.15 -11.77
CA MET A 416 14.33 5.20 -12.57
C MET A 416 14.78 5.18 -14.03
N ALA A 417 14.76 4.02 -14.68
CA ALA A 417 15.28 3.81 -16.03
C ALA A 417 14.38 2.85 -16.80
N SER A 418 14.74 2.47 -18.03
CA SER A 418 14.22 1.22 -18.57
C SER A 418 15.24 0.47 -19.41
N GLU A 419 15.30 -0.84 -19.24
CA GLU A 419 16.13 -1.76 -20.03
C GLU A 419 15.54 -1.95 -21.45
N HIS A 420 14.23 -1.73 -21.59
CA HIS A 420 13.48 -2.09 -22.78
C HIS A 420 13.47 -1.00 -23.85
N ARG A 421 14.10 -1.29 -24.99
CA ARG A 421 14.34 -0.32 -26.06
C ARG A 421 13.06 0.28 -26.66
N GLY A 422 12.84 1.56 -26.39
CA GLY A 422 11.65 2.30 -26.82
C GLY A 422 10.55 2.41 -25.77
N HIS A 423 10.82 1.89 -24.56
CA HIS A 423 10.00 2.05 -23.37
C HIS A 423 10.70 3.01 -22.38
N VAL A 424 9.94 3.49 -21.39
CA VAL A 424 10.43 4.44 -20.38
C VAL A 424 9.78 4.17 -19.02
N THR A 425 10.57 4.27 -17.94
CA THR A 425 9.98 4.47 -16.61
C THR A 425 9.35 5.85 -16.56
N SER A 426 8.12 5.95 -16.05
CA SER A 426 7.29 7.14 -16.29
C SER A 426 6.46 7.62 -15.09
N PHE A 427 6.37 8.94 -14.91
CA PHE A 427 5.58 9.57 -13.85
C PHE A 427 5.91 9.08 -12.42
N VAL A 428 7.14 8.65 -12.17
CA VAL A 428 7.62 8.25 -10.84
C VAL A 428 7.95 9.51 -10.02
N ILE A 429 7.59 9.51 -8.73
CA ILE A 429 7.92 10.59 -7.79
C ILE A 429 8.85 10.02 -6.70
N ALA A 430 10.12 10.37 -6.76
CA ALA A 430 11.10 10.07 -5.72
C ALA A 430 11.21 11.28 -4.77
N ARG A 431 10.67 11.17 -3.56
CA ARG A 431 10.62 12.31 -2.62
C ARG A 431 10.90 12.00 -1.16
N ASN A 432 11.42 12.98 -0.43
CA ASN A 432 11.59 12.89 1.03
C ASN A 432 12.45 11.68 1.45
N ASN A 433 13.31 11.14 0.58
CA ASN A 433 14.18 10.00 0.88
C ASN A 433 15.55 10.46 1.41
N LEU A 434 16.18 9.61 2.22
CA LEU A 434 17.58 9.73 2.63
C LEU A 434 18.40 8.71 1.86
N VAL A 435 19.41 9.18 1.10
CA VAL A 435 20.30 8.31 0.32
C VAL A 435 21.76 8.67 0.62
N TYR A 436 22.49 7.79 1.31
CA TYR A 436 23.86 8.11 1.72
C TYR A 436 24.86 6.95 1.64
N SER A 437 26.12 7.30 1.40
CA SER A 437 27.24 6.36 1.37
C SER A 437 27.05 5.20 0.38
N ALA A 438 26.32 5.41 -0.71
CA ALA A 438 26.23 4.44 -1.79
C ALA A 438 27.62 4.17 -2.42
N ASN A 439 27.83 2.97 -2.94
CA ASN A 439 29.13 2.58 -3.49
C ASN A 439 29.40 3.30 -4.83
N SER A 440 28.39 3.50 -5.67
CA SER A 440 28.51 4.16 -6.98
C SER A 440 27.75 5.48 -7.08
N ILE A 441 26.45 5.53 -6.74
CA ILE A 441 25.60 6.71 -7.07
C ILE A 441 24.42 6.89 -6.11
N GLY A 442 24.05 8.14 -5.84
CA GLY A 442 22.87 8.50 -5.04
C GLY A 442 21.56 8.26 -5.78
N ILE A 443 21.26 9.05 -6.82
CA ILE A 443 20.08 8.84 -7.68
C ILE A 443 20.49 8.90 -9.15
N THR A 444 19.92 8.04 -10.00
CA THR A 444 20.16 8.06 -11.45
C THR A 444 18.85 7.98 -12.26
N ILE A 445 18.85 8.57 -13.45
CA ILE A 445 17.75 8.56 -14.42
C ILE A 445 18.24 8.36 -15.85
N GLY A 446 17.38 7.83 -16.72
CA GLY A 446 17.71 7.41 -18.09
C GLY A 446 18.23 5.98 -18.13
N GLY A 447 18.15 5.30 -19.28
CA GLY A 447 18.71 3.96 -19.47
C GLY A 447 20.24 3.99 -19.54
N TYR A 448 20.92 2.99 -18.96
CA TYR A 448 22.39 2.95 -18.85
C TYR A 448 23.14 2.97 -20.20
N ALA A 449 22.50 2.50 -21.29
CA ALA A 449 23.09 2.40 -22.63
C ALA A 449 22.21 3.01 -23.74
N SER A 450 22.84 3.38 -24.86
CA SER A 450 22.16 3.96 -26.04
C SER A 450 21.32 2.97 -26.86
N ASN A 451 21.16 1.74 -26.37
CA ASN A 451 20.35 0.68 -26.99
C ASN A 451 19.20 0.18 -26.11
N VAL A 452 19.03 0.71 -24.90
CA VAL A 452 17.92 0.37 -23.98
C VAL A 452 16.82 1.45 -24.03
N GLY A 453 15.95 1.50 -23.01
CA GLY A 453 14.91 2.51 -22.83
C GLY A 453 15.39 3.79 -22.14
N GLY A 454 14.48 4.48 -21.46
CA GLY A 454 14.72 5.80 -20.86
C GLY A 454 13.81 6.13 -19.68
N THR A 455 13.64 7.43 -19.42
CA THR A 455 12.90 7.94 -18.24
C THR A 455 12.17 9.22 -18.55
N ASP A 456 10.85 9.24 -18.37
CA ASP A 456 10.00 10.36 -18.79
C ASP A 456 9.08 10.90 -17.68
N HIS A 457 8.99 12.22 -17.54
CA HIS A 457 8.14 12.90 -16.55
C HIS A 457 8.36 12.48 -15.08
N CYS A 458 9.54 11.95 -14.73
CA CYS A 458 9.85 11.55 -13.35
C CYS A 458 10.35 12.74 -12.51
N THR A 459 9.99 12.76 -11.24
CA THR A 459 10.13 13.93 -10.34
C THR A 459 10.89 13.56 -9.08
N ILE A 460 12.09 14.14 -8.92
CA ILE A 460 13.03 13.88 -7.84
C ILE A 460 13.09 15.13 -6.95
N VAL A 461 12.34 15.13 -5.84
CA VAL A 461 12.13 16.34 -5.02
C VAL A 461 12.31 16.15 -3.53
N ASN A 462 12.88 17.14 -2.85
CA ASN A 462 13.00 17.13 -1.39
C ASN A 462 13.71 15.87 -0.84
N ASN A 463 14.68 15.30 -1.55
CA ASN A 463 15.53 14.22 -1.04
C ASN A 463 16.82 14.80 -0.42
N THR A 464 17.49 14.04 0.43
CA THR A 464 18.85 14.37 0.90
C THR A 464 19.82 13.29 0.45
N LEU A 465 20.76 13.69 -0.42
CA LEU A 465 21.87 12.87 -0.90
C LEU A 465 23.14 13.26 -0.12
N PHE A 466 23.85 12.28 0.44
CA PHE A 466 25.03 12.53 1.27
C PHE A 466 26.17 11.53 1.04
N GLN A 467 27.28 12.02 0.50
CA GLN A 467 28.55 11.31 0.35
C GLN A 467 28.40 9.95 -0.35
N ASN A 468 27.62 9.92 -1.42
CA ASN A 468 27.54 8.80 -2.34
C ASN A 468 28.79 8.77 -3.26
N ASP A 469 28.88 7.73 -4.09
CA ASP A 469 30.09 7.36 -4.81
C ASP A 469 31.30 7.19 -3.87
N THR A 470 31.15 6.30 -2.88
CA THR A 470 32.21 5.99 -1.91
C THR A 470 33.37 5.18 -2.51
N LYS A 471 33.21 4.62 -3.71
CA LYS A 471 34.25 3.85 -4.42
C LYS A 471 35.03 4.68 -5.43
N ASN A 472 34.53 5.86 -5.81
CA ASN A 472 35.06 6.69 -6.89
C ASN A 472 34.90 6.03 -8.26
N THR A 473 33.68 5.55 -8.54
CA THR A 473 33.27 5.09 -9.88
C THR A 473 33.21 6.25 -10.88
N GLY A 474 32.99 7.48 -10.38
CA GLY A 474 32.81 8.68 -11.20
C GLY A 474 31.35 8.96 -11.53
N SER A 475 30.40 8.35 -10.80
CA SER A 475 28.97 8.60 -10.96
C SER A 475 28.45 9.76 -10.12
N GLY A 476 28.98 9.96 -8.90
CA GLY A 476 28.67 11.11 -8.03
C GLY A 476 27.36 11.00 -7.24
N GLU A 477 26.65 12.12 -7.07
CA GLU A 477 25.40 12.18 -6.29
C GLU A 477 24.13 12.01 -7.14
N PHE A 478 24.01 12.74 -8.26
CA PHE A 478 22.90 12.63 -9.22
C PHE A 478 23.42 12.37 -10.64
N GLN A 479 22.91 11.34 -11.32
CA GLN A 479 23.38 10.90 -12.64
C GLN A 479 22.25 10.94 -13.67
N ILE A 480 22.61 11.25 -14.91
CA ILE A 480 21.70 11.27 -16.07
C ILE A 480 22.35 10.48 -17.20
N GLN A 481 21.65 9.43 -17.62
CA GLN A 481 22.09 8.43 -18.59
C GLN A 481 21.45 8.72 -19.96
N TYR A 482 21.02 7.71 -20.72
CA TYR A 482 20.40 7.89 -22.04
C TYR A 482 18.88 8.09 -21.94
N TYR A 483 18.33 8.89 -22.86
CA TYR A 483 16.88 9.03 -23.07
C TYR A 483 16.07 9.47 -21.82
N ALA A 484 16.65 10.35 -21.00
CA ALA A 484 15.95 11.02 -19.91
C ALA A 484 15.24 12.29 -20.45
N THR A 485 13.91 12.35 -20.40
CA THR A 485 13.08 13.47 -20.90
C THR A 485 12.10 14.01 -19.86
N ASN A 486 11.82 15.32 -19.90
CA ASN A 486 10.78 15.97 -19.07
C ASN A 486 10.90 15.78 -17.53
N ASN A 487 12.08 15.38 -17.03
CA ASN A 487 12.28 15.08 -15.61
C ASN A 487 12.48 16.34 -14.77
N VAL A 488 12.33 16.24 -13.44
CA VAL A 488 12.44 17.37 -12.50
C VAL A 488 13.36 17.00 -11.35
N PHE A 489 14.34 17.85 -11.00
CA PHE A 489 15.23 17.64 -9.86
C PHE A 489 15.31 18.93 -9.00
N LYS A 490 14.50 19.03 -7.95
CA LYS A 490 14.32 20.29 -7.18
C LYS A 490 14.20 20.11 -5.67
N ASN A 491 14.52 21.15 -4.90
CA ASN A 491 14.50 21.13 -3.43
C ASN A 491 15.35 20.01 -2.78
N ASN A 492 16.31 19.41 -3.49
CA ASN A 492 17.16 18.37 -2.92
C ASN A 492 18.37 18.98 -2.19
N ILE A 493 18.76 18.42 -1.05
CA ILE A 493 20.12 18.64 -0.53
C ILE A 493 21.04 17.62 -1.21
N VAL A 494 22.14 18.10 -1.78
CA VAL A 494 23.10 17.28 -2.52
C VAL A 494 24.50 17.54 -1.94
N TYR A 495 24.86 16.75 -0.92
CA TYR A 495 26.17 16.85 -0.27
C TYR A 495 27.12 15.83 -0.90
N ALA A 496 28.00 16.28 -1.80
CA ALA A 496 28.94 15.40 -2.49
C ALA A 496 30.09 14.91 -1.60
N SER A 497 30.58 13.71 -1.91
CA SER A 497 31.83 13.13 -1.39
C SER A 497 33.07 13.98 -1.73
N SER A 498 34.27 13.53 -1.35
CA SER A 498 35.54 14.22 -1.61
C SER A 498 35.86 14.44 -3.11
N GLN A 499 35.14 13.76 -4.00
CA GLN A 499 35.20 14.01 -5.45
C GLN A 499 34.54 15.33 -5.86
N GLY A 500 33.53 15.80 -5.11
CA GLY A 500 32.78 17.00 -5.43
C GLY A 500 31.97 16.92 -6.73
N LEU A 501 31.62 15.72 -7.20
CA LEU A 501 30.81 15.48 -8.39
C LEU A 501 29.31 15.47 -8.02
N PHE A 502 28.59 16.51 -8.42
CA PHE A 502 27.19 16.71 -8.03
C PHE A 502 26.20 16.19 -9.06
N ILE A 503 26.43 16.52 -10.34
CA ILE A 503 25.61 16.06 -11.47
C ILE A 503 26.53 15.39 -12.48
N ASN A 504 26.20 14.17 -12.89
CA ASN A 504 26.87 13.42 -13.94
C ASN A 504 25.92 13.09 -15.09
N ASN A 505 25.65 14.08 -15.96
CA ASN A 505 25.00 13.85 -17.25
C ASN A 505 26.07 13.58 -18.31
N TYR A 506 26.55 12.33 -18.34
CA TYR A 506 27.65 11.90 -19.22
C TYR A 506 27.23 11.71 -20.68
N THR A 507 25.92 11.56 -20.96
CA THR A 507 25.39 11.46 -22.32
C THR A 507 25.05 12.84 -22.89
N ASN A 508 24.72 12.88 -24.17
CA ASN A 508 24.13 14.03 -24.84
C ASN A 508 22.92 13.61 -25.69
N SER A 509 22.22 12.53 -25.28
CA SER A 509 21.09 11.98 -26.03
C SER A 509 19.92 12.96 -26.10
N GLU A 510 19.67 13.67 -25.00
CA GLU A 510 18.62 14.69 -24.89
C GLU A 510 19.26 16.05 -24.57
N PRO A 511 18.82 17.15 -25.22
CA PRO A 511 19.44 18.46 -25.07
C PRO A 511 19.07 19.14 -23.75
N ASP A 512 17.93 18.80 -23.16
CA ASP A 512 17.52 19.23 -21.83
C ASP A 512 16.80 18.08 -21.08
N PRO A 513 17.55 17.19 -20.40
CA PRO A 513 16.98 15.99 -19.81
C PRO A 513 16.23 16.21 -18.48
N ALA A 514 16.47 17.35 -17.80
CA ALA A 514 15.86 17.63 -16.51
C ALA A 514 15.73 19.14 -16.20
N ASP A 515 14.62 19.53 -15.59
CA ASP A 515 14.41 20.83 -14.94
C ASP A 515 15.03 20.81 -13.53
N VAL A 516 16.30 21.24 -13.45
CA VAL A 516 17.14 21.24 -12.24
C VAL A 516 17.20 22.65 -11.64
N ASP A 517 16.62 22.86 -10.46
CA ASP A 517 16.59 24.17 -9.77
C ASP A 517 16.20 24.08 -8.27
N TYR A 518 16.44 25.12 -7.48
CA TYR A 518 16.15 25.18 -6.02
C TYR A 518 16.82 24.08 -5.17
N ASN A 519 18.00 23.58 -5.57
CA ASN A 519 18.77 22.59 -4.82
C ASN A 519 19.82 23.24 -3.91
N LEU A 520 20.25 22.53 -2.86
CA LEU A 520 21.33 22.96 -1.97
C LEU A 520 22.53 22.03 -2.14
N TYR A 521 23.53 22.50 -2.88
CA TYR A 521 24.77 21.78 -3.15
C TYR A 521 25.82 22.07 -2.08
N TYR A 522 26.57 21.06 -1.65
CA TYR A 522 27.73 21.27 -0.78
C TYR A 522 28.76 20.16 -0.86
N SER A 523 30.04 20.49 -0.68
CA SER A 523 31.06 19.52 -0.27
C SER A 523 32.15 20.25 0.50
N LEU A 524 33.16 19.50 0.99
CA LEU A 524 34.33 20.09 1.66
C LEU A 524 35.30 20.79 0.69
N LEU A 525 34.93 20.92 -0.59
CA LEU A 525 35.69 21.65 -1.60
C LEU A 525 35.22 23.11 -1.69
N ASN A 526 36.03 23.98 -2.29
CA ASN A 526 35.56 25.31 -2.66
C ASN A 526 34.51 25.21 -3.78
N SER A 527 33.54 26.12 -3.81
CA SER A 527 32.49 26.18 -4.85
C SER A 527 33.04 26.31 -6.28
N SER A 528 34.28 26.78 -6.45
CA SER A 528 35.03 26.84 -7.71
C SER A 528 35.66 25.51 -8.16
N MET A 529 35.70 24.50 -7.27
CA MET A 529 36.21 23.15 -7.55
C MET A 529 35.08 22.10 -7.62
N ALA A 530 33.83 22.50 -7.35
CA ALA A 530 32.65 21.69 -7.57
C ALA A 530 32.57 21.22 -9.03
N SER A 531 32.22 19.95 -9.25
CA SER A 531 32.20 19.32 -10.57
C SER A 531 30.78 18.98 -11.00
N PHE A 532 30.44 19.38 -12.23
CA PHE A 532 29.17 19.11 -12.89
C PHE A 532 29.47 18.66 -14.32
N ILE A 533 28.84 17.61 -14.80
CA ILE A 533 28.88 17.21 -16.21
C ILE A 533 27.47 17.39 -16.76
N TRP A 534 27.33 18.14 -17.86
CA TRP A 534 26.05 18.43 -18.51
C TRP A 534 26.15 18.25 -20.01
N ASN A 535 25.30 17.40 -20.60
CA ASN A 535 25.33 17.04 -22.02
C ASN A 535 26.75 16.64 -22.49
N SER A 536 27.36 15.66 -21.80
CA SER A 536 28.75 15.22 -21.93
C SER A 536 29.84 16.29 -21.70
N THR A 537 29.48 17.50 -21.27
CA THR A 537 30.42 18.63 -21.12
C THR A 537 30.77 18.86 -19.65
N PRO A 538 32.04 18.81 -19.24
CA PRO A 538 32.44 19.05 -17.86
C PRO A 538 32.55 20.55 -17.54
N HIS A 539 31.99 20.95 -16.40
CA HIS A 539 32.01 22.30 -15.84
C HIS A 539 32.65 22.27 -14.45
N SER A 540 33.73 23.03 -14.27
CA SER A 540 34.36 23.22 -12.97
C SER A 540 33.95 24.56 -12.36
N GLY A 541 33.36 24.50 -11.18
CA GLY A 541 32.78 25.62 -10.44
C GLY A 541 31.27 25.75 -10.61
N PHE A 542 30.54 25.87 -9.50
CA PHE A 542 29.08 25.97 -9.49
C PHE A 542 28.55 27.16 -10.32
N SER A 543 29.14 28.34 -10.15
CA SER A 543 28.79 29.52 -10.95
C SER A 543 29.17 29.39 -12.43
N THR A 544 30.20 28.59 -12.75
CA THR A 544 30.56 28.25 -14.14
C THR A 544 29.48 27.38 -14.79
N PHE A 545 28.97 26.39 -14.06
CA PHE A 545 27.86 25.53 -14.50
C PHE A 545 26.59 26.37 -14.71
N GLN A 546 26.12 27.10 -13.69
CA GLN A 546 24.94 27.99 -13.79
C GLN A 546 25.03 28.95 -14.99
N SER A 547 26.19 29.57 -15.20
CA SER A 547 26.39 30.54 -16.30
C SER A 547 26.45 29.90 -17.69
N ALA A 548 26.77 28.61 -17.78
CA ALA A 548 26.91 27.89 -19.05
C ALA A 548 25.64 27.13 -19.46
N THR A 549 24.86 26.63 -18.49
CA THR A 549 23.66 25.81 -18.73
C THR A 549 22.35 26.58 -18.50
N GLY A 550 22.37 27.64 -17.69
CA GLY A 550 21.16 28.33 -17.22
C GLY A 550 20.35 27.54 -16.17
N LYS A 551 20.82 26.36 -15.75
CA LYS A 551 20.20 25.53 -14.71
C LYS A 551 20.59 26.01 -13.31
N ASP A 552 19.86 25.54 -12.30
CA ASP A 552 20.15 25.80 -10.89
C ASP A 552 20.22 27.30 -10.53
N SER A 553 19.41 28.13 -11.21
CA SER A 553 19.42 29.59 -11.10
C SER A 553 19.01 30.14 -9.73
N HIS A 554 18.23 29.38 -8.95
CA HIS A 554 17.83 29.70 -7.57
C HIS A 554 18.55 28.83 -6.53
N SER A 555 19.28 27.81 -6.98
CA SER A 555 20.04 26.88 -6.15
C SER A 555 21.27 27.53 -5.50
N GLN A 556 21.75 26.93 -4.42
CA GLN A 556 22.83 27.49 -3.61
C GLN A 556 24.00 26.50 -3.45
N TYR A 557 25.21 27.03 -3.27
CA TYR A 557 26.36 26.26 -2.81
C TYR A 557 26.75 26.70 -1.39
N MET A 558 26.17 26.06 -0.37
CA MET A 558 26.34 26.42 1.05
C MET A 558 26.20 25.19 1.95
N ASP A 559 26.87 25.21 3.11
CA ASP A 559 26.80 24.13 4.11
C ASP A 559 25.34 23.95 4.61
N PRO A 560 24.73 22.76 4.46
CA PRO A 560 23.38 22.49 4.95
C PRO A 560 23.29 22.45 6.49
N GLN A 561 24.40 22.49 7.23
CA GLN A 561 24.45 22.49 8.69
C GLN A 561 23.69 21.29 9.28
N PHE A 562 24.10 20.07 8.93
CA PHE A 562 23.48 18.86 9.49
C PHE A 562 23.75 18.68 10.99
N LEU A 563 22.85 18.01 11.72
CA LEU A 563 22.99 17.78 13.16
C LEU A 563 24.17 16.87 13.53
N SER A 564 24.50 15.87 12.68
CA SER A 564 25.63 14.96 12.87
C SER A 564 26.10 14.35 11.56
N LEU A 565 27.42 14.25 11.35
CA LEU A 565 28.02 13.57 10.20
C LEU A 565 28.65 12.21 10.53
N THR A 566 28.97 11.93 11.80
CA THR A 566 29.76 10.74 12.21
C THR A 566 28.91 9.47 12.33
N THR A 567 27.67 9.65 12.78
CA THR A 567 26.54 8.79 12.42
C THR A 567 25.55 9.75 11.77
N PRO A 568 25.26 9.63 10.46
CA PRO A 568 24.52 10.67 9.74
C PRO A 568 23.14 10.95 10.35
N ASN A 569 23.00 12.10 11.02
CA ASN A 569 21.71 12.72 11.29
C ASN A 569 21.59 13.92 10.36
N LEU A 570 20.95 13.66 9.22
CA LEU A 570 20.83 14.57 8.09
C LEU A 570 19.65 15.54 8.24
N GLN A 571 19.12 15.68 9.45
CA GLN A 571 18.34 16.86 9.84
C GLN A 571 19.24 18.10 9.78
N ILE A 572 18.69 19.21 9.29
CA ILE A 572 19.38 20.50 9.21
C ILE A 572 19.13 21.32 10.49
N GLN A 573 20.08 22.19 10.85
CA GLN A 573 19.91 23.14 11.97
C GLN A 573 18.89 24.25 11.63
N PRO A 574 18.27 24.91 12.63
CA PRO A 574 17.40 26.08 12.41
C PRO A 574 18.10 27.30 11.78
N THR A 575 19.43 27.29 11.68
CA THR A 575 20.26 28.31 11.02
C THR A 575 20.74 27.91 9.62
N SER A 576 20.27 26.77 9.11
CA SER A 576 20.65 26.24 7.79
C SER A 576 20.14 27.12 6.64
N PRO A 577 20.92 27.28 5.54
CA PRO A 577 20.44 27.92 4.31
C PRO A 577 19.30 27.15 3.62
N GLY A 578 19.07 25.88 3.98
CA GLY A 578 17.95 25.09 3.46
C GLY A 578 16.58 25.48 4.02
N VAL A 579 16.53 26.24 5.13
CA VAL A 579 15.28 26.54 5.85
C VAL A 579 14.41 27.49 5.04
N ASN A 580 13.18 27.04 4.74
CA ASN A 580 12.16 27.76 3.96
C ASN A 580 12.64 28.24 2.57
N ALA A 581 13.72 27.64 2.05
CA ALA A 581 14.34 28.00 0.78
C ALA A 581 13.81 27.20 -0.42
N GLY A 582 13.08 26.10 -0.17
CA GLY A 582 12.48 25.24 -1.19
C GLY A 582 11.12 25.76 -1.70
N ILE A 583 10.80 25.43 -2.94
CA ILE A 583 9.52 25.78 -3.57
C ILE A 583 8.44 24.73 -3.28
N ASN A 584 7.26 25.19 -2.88
CA ASN A 584 6.10 24.32 -2.69
C ASN A 584 5.48 23.94 -4.05
N LEU A 585 5.83 22.76 -4.56
CA LEU A 585 5.29 22.19 -5.81
C LEU A 585 3.89 21.56 -5.64
N GLY A 586 3.25 21.72 -4.48
CA GLY A 586 1.94 21.17 -4.15
C GLY A 586 2.01 19.76 -3.53
N PRO A 587 1.02 19.38 -2.71
CA PRO A 587 1.07 18.17 -1.89
C PRO A 587 1.00 16.85 -2.68
N THR A 588 0.58 16.90 -3.95
CA THR A 588 0.70 15.77 -4.89
C THR A 588 2.16 15.46 -5.23
N VAL A 589 3.00 16.49 -5.35
CA VAL A 589 4.42 16.39 -5.69
C VAL A 589 5.27 16.21 -4.44
N VAL A 590 5.29 17.18 -3.52
CA VAL A 590 6.19 17.15 -2.33
C VAL A 590 5.69 16.22 -1.22
N GLY A 591 4.46 15.73 -1.34
CA GLY A 591 3.80 14.91 -0.32
C GLY A 591 3.16 15.73 0.80
N ILE A 592 2.52 15.03 1.73
CA ILE A 592 1.94 15.62 2.95
C ILE A 592 2.86 15.46 4.18
N LEU A 593 3.85 14.56 4.11
CA LEU A 593 4.75 14.21 5.22
C LEU A 593 6.22 14.20 4.77
N ASP A 594 7.11 14.68 5.64
CA ASP A 594 8.57 14.56 5.49
C ASP A 594 9.08 13.14 5.88
N VAL A 595 10.39 12.91 5.86
CA VAL A 595 10.96 11.59 6.24
C VAL A 595 10.73 11.23 7.72
N ALA A 596 10.59 12.21 8.61
CA ALA A 596 10.27 12.01 10.03
C ALA A 596 8.76 11.82 10.30
N ALA A 597 7.91 11.87 9.27
CA ALA A 597 6.45 11.92 9.35
C ALA A 597 5.89 13.19 10.05
N ASN A 598 6.64 14.30 10.00
CA ASN A 598 6.14 15.64 10.27
C ASN A 598 5.36 16.19 9.05
N PRO A 599 4.45 17.17 9.22
CA PRO A 599 3.77 17.81 8.09
C PRO A 599 4.75 18.54 7.16
N ARG A 600 4.78 18.17 5.87
CA ARG A 600 5.73 18.72 4.89
C ARG A 600 5.45 20.18 4.49
N VAL A 601 4.24 20.69 4.66
CA VAL A 601 3.89 22.06 4.24
C VAL A 601 3.48 22.89 5.46
N GLN A 602 4.40 23.74 5.94
CA GLN A 602 4.19 24.59 7.10
C GLN A 602 4.09 26.10 6.76
N GLY A 603 3.85 26.44 5.49
CA GLY A 603 3.71 27.83 5.04
C GLY A 603 3.51 27.95 3.53
N SER A 604 4.04 29.03 2.95
CA SER A 604 4.13 29.20 1.50
C SER A 604 5.29 28.43 0.88
N ASN A 605 6.40 28.34 1.60
CA ASN A 605 7.63 27.66 1.22
C ASN A 605 7.76 26.35 2.02
N ILE A 606 8.79 25.57 1.71
CA ILE A 606 9.18 24.37 2.45
C ILE A 606 10.71 24.33 2.65
N ASP A 607 11.19 23.50 3.55
CA ASP A 607 12.62 23.26 3.72
C ASP A 607 13.18 22.45 2.53
N ILE A 608 14.44 22.72 2.16
CA ILE A 608 15.19 21.92 1.16
C ILE A 608 15.66 20.62 1.84
N GLY A 609 15.48 19.48 1.17
CA GLY A 609 15.89 18.16 1.64
C GLY A 609 14.76 17.33 2.29
N ALA A 610 15.13 16.19 2.86
CA ALA A 610 14.20 15.14 3.30
C ALA A 610 13.39 15.43 4.58
N TYR A 611 13.79 16.45 5.35
CA TYR A 611 13.14 16.86 6.59
C TYR A 611 12.41 18.20 6.46
N GLU A 612 11.44 18.46 7.33
CA GLU A 612 10.81 19.75 7.58
C GLU A 612 10.91 20.08 9.09
N GLN A 613 11.18 21.33 9.46
CA GLN A 613 11.38 21.78 10.86
C GLN A 613 10.14 22.34 11.55
#